data_AF-A0A2S9G6V0-F1
#
_entry.id   AF-A0A2S9G6V0-F1
#
_cell.length_a   1.000
_cell.length_b   1.000
_cell.length_c   1.000
_cell.angle_alpha   90.00
_cell.angle_beta   90.00
_cell.angle_gamma   90.00
#
_symmetry.space_group_name_H-M   'P 1'
#
loop_
_entity.id
_entity.type
_entity.pdbx_description
1 polymer ?
#
loop_
_entity_poly.entity_id
_entity_poly.type
_entity_poly.pdbx_seq_one_letter_code
_entity_poly.pdbx_strand_id
1 'polypeptide(L)'
;NPLSADRQMSYNDSRAEGTRAAVTAMTDMNNRCPLTSYVLVGFSQGAVIAGDLASDIGNGRGPVDQDLVLGAMLIADGRRQAGVG
;
A
#
# COMPACT_ATOMS: atom_id res chain seq x y z
N ASN A 1 -11.55 18.48 -17.04
CA ASN A 1 -10.94 18.60 -15.70
C ASN A 1 -9.80 19.60 -15.82
N PRO A 2 -9.84 20.76 -15.12
CA PRO A 2 -8.80 21.80 -15.22
C PRO A 2 -7.42 21.35 -14.70
N LEU A 3 -7.32 20.18 -14.03
CA LEU A 3 -6.05 19.54 -13.66
C LEU A 3 -5.49 18.62 -14.75
N SER A 4 -6.19 18.39 -15.87
CA SER A 4 -5.71 17.50 -16.94
C SER A 4 -4.64 18.13 -17.85
N ALA A 5 -4.23 19.37 -17.59
CA ALA A 5 -3.35 20.15 -18.46
C ALA A 5 -1.89 20.26 -17.97
N ASP A 6 -1.58 19.76 -16.77
CA ASP A 6 -0.23 19.83 -16.19
C ASP A 6 0.72 18.74 -16.71
N ARG A 7 0.22 17.85 -17.59
CA ARG A 7 0.95 16.73 -18.20
C ARG A 7 1.44 15.69 -17.19
N GLN A 8 0.82 15.59 -16.02
CA GLN A 8 1.11 14.56 -15.04
C GLN A 8 0.42 13.24 -15.37
N MET A 9 0.96 12.15 -14.82
CA MET A 9 0.28 10.86 -14.80
C MET A 9 -1.06 10.99 -14.09
N SER A 10 -2.10 10.28 -14.56
CA SER A 10 -3.37 10.29 -13.85
C SER A 10 -3.21 9.70 -12.45
N TYR A 11 -3.99 10.19 -11.49
CA TYR A 11 -3.97 9.65 -10.12
C TYR A 11 -4.23 8.14 -10.09
N ASN A 12 -5.14 7.65 -10.93
CA ASN A 12 -5.49 6.23 -10.99
C ASN A 12 -4.32 5.39 -11.49
N ASP A 13 -3.63 5.85 -12.54
CA ASP A 13 -2.45 5.15 -13.08
C ASP A 13 -1.32 5.17 -12.06
N SER A 14 -1.09 6.33 -11.42
CA SER A 14 -0.06 6.53 -10.41
C SER A 14 -0.29 5.66 -9.16
N ARG A 15 -1.54 5.58 -8.67
CA ARG A 15 -1.90 4.68 -7.56
C ARG A 15 -1.73 3.21 -7.96
N ALA A 16 -2.19 2.83 -9.15
CA ALA A 16 -2.09 1.45 -9.62
C ALA A 16 -0.63 1.03 -9.80
N GLU A 17 0.21 1.90 -10.35
CA GLU A 17 1.65 1.68 -10.48
C GLU A 17 2.33 1.57 -9.11
N GLY A 18 2.09 2.50 -8.19
CA GLY A 18 2.65 2.46 -6.85
C GLY A 18 2.24 1.21 -6.07
N THR A 19 0.99 0.75 -6.25
CA THR A 19 0.51 -0.51 -5.66
C THR A 19 1.27 -1.71 -6.21
N ARG A 20 1.45 -1.80 -7.54
CA ARG A 20 2.25 -2.88 -8.15
C ARG A 20 3.68 -2.85 -7.64
N ALA A 21 4.31 -1.68 -7.56
CA ALA A 21 5.67 -1.53 -7.09
C ALA A 21 5.84 -1.99 -5.63
N ALA A 22 4.91 -1.60 -4.74
CA ALA A 22 4.91 -2.02 -3.34
C ALA A 22 4.76 -3.55 -3.19
N VAL A 23 3.81 -4.14 -3.94
CA VAL A 23 3.59 -5.59 -3.96
C VAL A 23 4.82 -6.35 -4.46
N THR A 24 5.44 -5.89 -5.56
CA THR A 24 6.67 -6.50 -6.09
C THR A 24 7.80 -6.43 -5.08
N ALA A 25 8.03 -5.26 -4.46
CA ALA A 25 9.09 -5.09 -3.46
C ALA A 25 8.92 -6.03 -2.24
N MET A 26 7.68 -6.17 -1.75
CA MET A 26 7.38 -7.09 -0.64
C MET A 26 7.54 -8.55 -1.04
N THR A 27 7.01 -8.93 -2.20
CA THR A 27 7.14 -10.29 -2.77
C THR A 27 8.61 -10.66 -2.94
N ASP A 28 9.41 -9.78 -3.52
CA ASP A 28 10.84 -10.02 -3.74
C ASP A 28 11.61 -10.13 -2.43
N MET A 29 11.24 -9.34 -1.41
CA MET A 29 11.84 -9.47 -0.08
C MET A 29 11.45 -10.78 0.58
N ASN A 30 10.18 -11.18 0.51
CA ASN A 30 9.68 -12.40 1.14
C ASN A 30 10.30 -13.65 0.49
N ASN A 31 10.43 -13.65 -0.84
CA ASN A 31 11.08 -14.72 -1.58
C ASN A 31 12.57 -14.88 -1.22
N ARG A 32 13.28 -13.76 -0.96
CA ARG A 32 14.70 -13.78 -0.59
C ARG A 32 14.91 -14.09 0.89
N CYS A 33 14.04 -13.55 1.74
CA CYS A 33 14.17 -13.57 3.20
C CYS A 33 12.80 -13.86 3.85
N PRO A 34 12.32 -15.13 3.85
CA PRO A 34 10.96 -15.49 4.27
C PRO A 34 10.58 -15.19 5.73
N LEU A 35 11.57 -14.86 6.57
CA LEU A 35 11.37 -14.52 7.98
C LEU A 35 11.43 -13.01 8.25
N THR A 36 11.51 -12.18 7.21
CA THR A 36 11.53 -10.72 7.35
C THR A 36 10.14 -10.25 7.78
N SER A 37 10.08 -9.48 8.86
CA SER A 37 8.87 -8.78 9.25
C SER A 37 8.83 -7.37 8.64
N TYR A 38 7.61 -6.82 8.50
CA TYR A 38 7.35 -5.58 7.78
C TYR A 38 6.66 -4.55 8.69
N VAL A 39 6.99 -3.28 8.46
CA VAL A 39 6.22 -2.12 8.94
C VAL A 39 5.81 -1.32 7.72
N LEU A 40 4.51 -1.06 7.59
CA LEU A 40 3.97 -0.29 6.46
C LEU A 40 3.73 1.15 6.88
N VAL A 41 4.29 2.12 6.15
CA VAL A 41 4.05 3.54 6.40
C VAL A 41 3.71 4.23 5.10
N GLY A 42 2.67 5.05 5.10
CA GLY A 42 2.23 5.79 3.92
C GLY A 42 1.70 7.19 4.24
N PHE A 43 1.87 8.11 3.30
CA PHE A 43 1.34 9.47 3.36
C PHE A 43 0.53 9.81 2.10
N SER A 44 -0.66 10.41 2.24
CA SER A 44 -1.50 10.87 1.13
C SER A 44 -1.81 9.72 0.14
N GLN A 45 -1.45 9.83 -1.15
CA GLN A 45 -1.59 8.72 -2.11
C GLN A 45 -0.89 7.44 -1.62
N GLY A 46 0.30 7.58 -1.01
CA GLY A 46 1.02 6.45 -0.44
C GLY A 46 0.31 5.83 0.76
N ALA A 47 -0.47 6.61 1.51
CA ALA A 47 -1.31 6.09 2.60
C ALA A 47 -2.47 5.25 2.05
N VAL A 48 -3.07 5.68 0.93
CA VAL A 48 -4.09 4.89 0.24
C VAL A 48 -3.50 3.56 -0.26
N ILE A 49 -2.31 3.59 -0.88
CA ILE A 49 -1.63 2.38 -1.37
C ILE A 49 -1.28 1.44 -0.20
N ALA A 50 -0.68 1.95 0.86
CA ALA A 50 -0.33 1.16 2.03
C ALA A 50 -1.58 0.61 2.76
N GLY A 51 -2.69 1.36 2.78
CA GLY A 51 -3.97 0.91 3.34
C GLY A 51 -4.64 -0.18 2.51
N ASP A 52 -4.59 -0.08 1.17
CA ASP A 52 -5.05 -1.15 0.28
C ASP A 52 -4.25 -2.44 0.53
N LEU A 53 -2.92 -2.31 0.66
CA LEU A 53 -2.03 -3.44 0.94
C LEU A 53 -2.26 -4.06 2.32
N ALA A 54 -2.46 -3.23 3.35
CA ALA A 54 -2.81 -3.69 4.69
C ALA A 54 -4.16 -4.43 4.68
N SER A 55 -5.14 -3.95 3.91
CA SER A 55 -6.43 -4.62 3.73
C SER A 55 -6.27 -5.98 3.05
N ASP A 56 -5.43 -6.09 2.02
CA ASP A 56 -5.16 -7.36 1.35
C ASP A 56 -4.48 -8.37 2.27
N ILE A 57 -3.41 -7.96 2.96
CA ILE A 57 -2.68 -8.81 3.90
C ILE A 57 -3.57 -9.26 5.06
N GLY A 58 -4.27 -8.33 5.73
CA GLY A 58 -5.13 -8.62 6.87
C GLY A 58 -6.36 -9.47 6.55
N ASN A 59 -6.67 -9.66 5.26
CA ASN A 59 -7.72 -10.55 4.79
C ASN A 59 -7.18 -11.76 4.00
N GLY A 60 -5.88 -12.08 4.15
CA GLY A 60 -5.28 -13.29 3.57
C GLY A 60 -5.16 -13.29 2.04
N ARG A 61 -5.10 -12.12 1.40
CA ARG A 61 -4.91 -11.97 -0.05
C ARG A 61 -3.43 -11.77 -0.45
N GLY A 62 -2.51 -11.79 0.52
CA GLY A 62 -1.08 -11.58 0.31
C GLY A 62 -0.71 -10.10 0.18
N PRO A 63 0.53 -9.77 -0.24
CA PRO A 63 1.56 -10.68 -0.79
C PRO A 63 2.38 -11.45 0.26
N VAL A 64 2.15 -11.18 1.54
CA VAL A 64 2.76 -11.87 2.67
C VAL A 64 1.68 -12.29 3.66
N ASP A 65 2.00 -13.21 4.56
CA ASP A 65 1.11 -13.58 5.65
C ASP A 65 1.00 -12.44 6.69
N GLN A 66 -0.16 -12.32 7.31
CA GLN A 66 -0.47 -11.20 8.22
C GLN A 66 0.41 -11.14 9.47
N ASP A 67 0.92 -12.29 9.94
CA ASP A 67 1.81 -12.40 11.10
C ASP A 67 3.21 -11.84 10.84
N LEU A 68 3.58 -11.64 9.57
CA LEU A 68 4.81 -10.95 9.20
C LEU A 68 4.68 -9.41 9.23
N VAL A 69 3.48 -8.85 9.34
CA VAL A 69 3.27 -7.39 9.43
C VAL A 69 3.14 -6.95 10.88
N LEU A 70 4.11 -6.19 11.37
CA LEU A 70 4.17 -5.69 12.75
C LEU A 70 3.20 -4.53 13.00
N GLY A 71 2.81 -3.81 11.94
CA GLY A 71 1.88 -2.71 12.01
C GLY A 71 1.88 -1.84 10.76
N ALA A 72 0.87 -0.98 10.66
CA ALA A 72 0.72 0.01 9.59
C ALA A 72 0.41 1.40 10.15
N MET A 73 1.02 2.44 9.58
CA MET A 73 0.75 3.85 9.90
C MET A 73 0.39 4.61 8.62
N LEU A 74 -0.85 5.11 8.57
CA LEU A 74 -1.42 5.76 7.40
C LEU A 74 -1.75 7.23 7.70
N ILE A 75 -0.95 8.15 7.17
CA ILE A 75 -1.11 9.58 7.43
C ILE A 75 -1.82 10.22 6.24
N ALA A 76 -2.94 10.93 6.51
CA ALA A 76 -3.76 11.56 5.48
C ALA A 76 -4.27 10.56 4.42
N ASP A 77 -4.73 9.38 4.85
CA ASP A 77 -5.37 8.40 3.98
C ASP A 77 -6.71 8.93 3.44
N GLY A 78 -6.80 9.09 2.12
CA GLY A 78 -8.02 9.49 1.42
C GLY A 78 -9.15 8.46 1.49
N ARG A 79 -8.89 7.24 1.98
CA ARG A 79 -9.88 6.18 2.19
C ARG A 79 -10.28 5.97 3.66
N ARG A 80 -9.80 6.81 4.58
CA ARG A 80 -10.06 6.67 6.03
C ARG A 80 -11.55 6.55 6.35
N GLN A 81 -11.91 5.57 7.16
CA GLN A 81 -13.24 5.40 7.74
C GLN A 81 -13.16 5.39 9.27
N ALA A 82 -14.18 5.91 9.96
CA ALA A 82 -14.23 5.82 11.41
C ALA A 82 -14.49 4.36 11.83
N GLY A 83 -13.73 3.87 12.82
CA GLY A 83 -13.87 2.49 13.32
C GLY A 83 -13.15 1.42 12.49
N VAL A 84 -12.36 1.81 11.49
CA VAL A 84 -11.53 0.89 10.69
C VAL A 84 -10.06 1.27 10.86
N GLY A 85 -9.27 0.33 11.39
CA GLY A 85 -7.85 0.47 11.67
C GLY A 85 -7.31 -0.75 12.39
#